data_AF-A0A7D5N324-F1
#
_entry.id   AF-A0A7D5N324-F1
#
_cell.length_a   1.000
_cell.length_b   1.000
_cell.length_c   1.000
_cell.angle_alpha   90.00
_cell.angle_beta   90.00
_cell.angle_gamma   90.00
#
_symmetry.space_group_name_H-M   'P 1'
#
loop_
_entity.id
_entity.type
_entity.pdbx_description
1 polymer ?
#
loop_
_entity_poly.entity_id
_entity_poly.type
_entity_poly.pdbx_seq_one_letter_code
_entity_poly.pdbx_strand_id
1 'polypeptide(L)'
;MHVTSAGFVTTIGGFSGTIDFDPNAGTSNLISAGSGDIYIARYNNAGNLVFAYRIGDVNFDGGRQVMVDNAGAIYSIGRFQGTMDFDQTAGTATLSTSVATTYGAYIHK
;
A
#
# COMPACT_ATOMS: atom_id res chain seq x y z
N MET A 1 -8.71 5.73 -3.40
CA MET A 1 -9.08 4.75 -4.44
C MET A 1 -8.93 5.40 -5.81
N HIS A 2 -8.52 4.64 -6.81
CA HIS A 2 -8.52 5.03 -8.23
C HIS A 2 -9.17 3.93 -9.08
N VAL A 3 -9.92 4.31 -10.11
CA VAL A 3 -10.54 3.38 -11.06
C VAL A 3 -10.02 3.70 -12.47
N THR A 4 -9.45 2.70 -13.13
CA THR A 4 -8.95 2.85 -14.51
C THR A 4 -10.07 2.70 -15.53
N SER A 5 -9.87 3.16 -16.77
CA SER A 5 -10.84 2.97 -17.87
C SER A 5 -11.11 1.50 -18.20
N ALA A 6 -10.16 0.60 -17.92
CA ALA A 6 -10.33 -0.85 -18.03
C ALA A 6 -11.13 -1.47 -16.87
N GLY A 7 -11.59 -0.67 -15.90
CA GLY A 7 -12.40 -1.12 -14.77
C GLY A 7 -11.62 -1.72 -13.59
N PHE A 8 -10.29 -1.70 -13.62
CA PHE A 8 -9.49 -2.06 -12.44
C PHE A 8 -9.63 -0.99 -11.37
N VAL A 9 -9.80 -1.42 -10.12
CA VAL A 9 -9.86 -0.58 -8.93
C VAL A 9 -8.57 -0.74 -8.15
N THR A 10 -7.93 0.35 -7.74
CA THR A 10 -6.79 0.33 -6.82
C THR A 10 -7.14 1.13 -5.56
N THR A 11 -7.03 0.51 -4.40
CA THR A 11 -7.28 1.10 -3.09
C THR A 11 -5.98 1.24 -2.31
N ILE A 12 -5.98 2.18 -1.37
CA ILE A 12 -4.87 2.47 -0.47
C ILE A 12 -5.45 2.90 0.87
N GLY A 13 -4.81 2.52 1.97
CA GLY A 13 -5.22 2.92 3.31
C GLY A 13 -4.26 2.38 4.37
N GLY A 14 -4.62 2.55 5.64
CA GLY A 14 -3.94 1.92 6.77
C GLY A 14 -4.68 0.67 7.25
N PHE A 15 -3.96 -0.32 7.77
CA PHE A 15 -4.53 -1.50 8.43
C PHE A 15 -3.66 -1.94 9.62
N SER A 16 -4.27 -2.59 10.61
CA SER A 16 -3.59 -3.14 11.79
C SER A 16 -3.99 -4.59 12.02
N GLY A 17 -3.03 -5.42 12.42
CA GLY A 17 -3.25 -6.86 12.60
C GLY A 17 -3.28 -7.60 11.26
N THR A 18 -4.03 -8.70 11.22
CA THR A 18 -4.21 -9.51 10.01
C THR A 18 -5.52 -9.15 9.33
N ILE A 19 -5.46 -8.79 8.05
CA ILE A 19 -6.64 -8.51 7.22
C ILE A 19 -6.57 -9.37 5.95
N ASP A 20 -7.68 -10.01 5.62
CA ASP A 20 -7.88 -10.68 4.34
C ASP A 20 -8.32 -9.65 3.29
N PHE A 21 -7.56 -9.56 2.20
CA PHE A 21 -7.85 -8.66 1.09
C PHE A 21 -8.58 -9.35 -0.08
N ASP A 22 -8.79 -10.67 -0.03
CA ASP A 22 -9.62 -11.37 -1.02
C ASP A 22 -11.11 -11.28 -0.62
N PRO A 23 -11.97 -10.64 -1.43
CA PRO A 23 -13.40 -10.55 -1.14
C PRO A 23 -14.18 -11.84 -1.45
N ASN A 24 -13.51 -12.88 -1.97
CA ASN A 24 -14.12 -14.14 -2.35
C ASN A 24 -13.87 -15.23 -1.30
N ALA A 25 -14.00 -16.51 -1.71
CA ALA A 25 -13.76 -17.66 -0.84
C ALA A 25 -12.27 -18.00 -0.64
N GLY A 26 -11.36 -17.30 -1.33
CA GLY A 26 -9.92 -17.43 -1.13
C GLY A 26 -9.44 -16.65 0.09
N THR A 27 -8.13 -16.64 0.29
CA THR A 27 -7.51 -15.86 1.37
C THR A 27 -6.26 -15.19 0.84
N SER A 28 -6.16 -13.87 1.06
CA SER A 28 -4.99 -13.07 0.76
C SER A 28 -4.69 -12.17 1.96
N ASN A 29 -4.13 -12.79 3.00
CA ASN A 29 -3.83 -12.10 4.25
C ASN A 29 -2.60 -11.22 4.13
N LEU A 30 -2.74 -9.97 4.55
CA LEU A 30 -1.62 -9.13 4.95
C LEU A 30 -1.60 -9.01 6.47
N ILE A 31 -0.40 -8.93 7.04
CA ILE A 31 -0.16 -8.76 8.47
C ILE A 31 0.65 -7.48 8.67
N SER A 32 0.16 -6.53 9.47
CA SER A 32 0.93 -5.32 9.79
C SER A 32 2.19 -5.69 10.59
N ALA A 33 3.32 -5.04 10.32
CA ALA A 33 4.55 -5.24 11.07
C ALA A 33 4.56 -4.49 12.41
N GLY A 34 3.66 -3.52 12.57
CA GLY A 34 3.58 -2.68 13.76
C GLY A 34 2.19 -2.20 14.10
N SER A 35 2.14 -0.95 14.58
CA SER A 35 0.93 -0.29 15.08
C SER A 35 -0.13 -0.07 13.99
N GLY A 36 0.30 -0.01 12.73
CA GLY A 36 -0.55 0.00 11.56
C GLY A 36 0.26 0.35 10.32
N ASP A 37 0.00 -0.35 9.23
CA ASP A 37 0.81 -0.25 8.01
C ASP A 37 -0.06 0.21 6.84
N ILE A 38 0.58 0.69 5.78
CA ILE A 38 -0.08 1.02 4.52
C ILE A 38 -0.39 -0.29 3.80
N TYR A 39 -1.59 -0.41 3.22
CA TYR A 39 -1.86 -1.40 2.17
C TYR A 39 -2.07 -0.70 0.83
N ILE A 40 -1.74 -1.39 -0.25
CA ILE A 40 -2.28 -1.12 -1.58
C ILE A 40 -2.86 -2.42 -2.12
N ALA A 41 -4.10 -2.38 -2.56
CA ALA A 41 -4.79 -3.53 -3.13
C ALA A 41 -5.38 -3.17 -4.50
N ARG A 42 -5.29 -4.09 -5.44
CA ARG A 42 -5.86 -3.94 -6.78
C ARG A 42 -6.85 -5.05 -7.07
N TYR A 43 -8.01 -4.67 -7.60
CA TYR A 43 -9.09 -5.55 -7.99
C TYR A 43 -9.39 -5.37 -9.48
N ASN A 44 -9.79 -6.46 -10.13
CA ASN A 44 -10.28 -6.40 -11.51
C ASN A 44 -11.74 -5.93 -11.56
N ASN A 45 -12.30 -5.80 -12.77
CA ASN A 45 -13.67 -5.32 -12.97
C ASN A 45 -14.77 -6.24 -12.40
N ALA A 46 -14.44 -7.50 -12.09
CA ALA A 46 -15.33 -8.45 -11.43
C ALA A 46 -15.23 -8.38 -9.90
N GLY A 47 -14.38 -7.51 -9.36
CA GLY A 47 -14.12 -7.41 -7.91
C GLY A 47 -13.12 -8.45 -7.40
N ASN A 48 -12.51 -9.26 -8.27
CA ASN A 48 -11.53 -10.25 -7.84
C ASN A 48 -10.19 -9.57 -7.55
N LEU A 49 -9.53 -9.99 -6.47
CA LEU A 49 -8.20 -9.52 -6.10
C LEU A 49 -7.19 -9.88 -7.20
N VAL A 50 -6.43 -8.87 -7.64
CA VAL A 50 -5.27 -9.04 -8.53
C VAL A 50 -4.01 -9.17 -7.68
N PHE A 51 -3.83 -8.26 -6.73
CA PHE A 51 -2.79 -8.32 -5.71
C PHE A 51 -3.17 -7.43 -4.53
N ALA A 52 -2.56 -7.71 -3.38
CA ALA A 52 -2.47 -6.79 -2.25
C ALA A 52 -1.05 -6.86 -1.67
N TYR A 53 -0.53 -5.74 -1.21
CA TYR A 53 0.76 -5.70 -0.52
C TYR A 53 0.77 -4.64 0.58
N ARG A 54 1.69 -4.84 1.52
CA ARG A 54 1.91 -4.00 2.70
C ARG A 54 3.15 -3.14 2.49
N ILE A 55 3.09 -1.89 2.95
CA ILE A 55 4.23 -0.99 3.09
C ILE A 55 4.22 -0.47 4.53
N GLY A 56 5.27 -0.73 5.31
CA GLY A 56 5.33 -0.29 6.70
C GLY A 56 6.45 -0.92 7.51
N ASP A 57 6.76 -0.28 8.63
CA ASP A 57 7.69 -0.81 9.64
C ASP A 57 6.95 -1.09 10.97
N VAL A 58 7.64 -0.97 12.11
CA VAL A 58 7.04 -1.18 13.45
C VAL A 58 6.14 0.00 13.90
N ASN A 59 6.23 1.14 13.23
CA ASN A 59 5.52 2.37 13.58
C ASN A 59 4.11 2.43 12.96
N PHE A 60 3.48 3.60 13.02
CA PHE A 60 2.19 3.84 12.36
C PHE A 60 2.40 4.55 11.03
N ASP A 61 1.91 3.92 9.96
CA ASP A 61 2.00 4.39 8.59
C ASP A 61 0.60 4.48 7.95
N GLY A 62 0.40 5.49 7.10
CA GLY A 62 -0.93 5.82 6.58
C GLY A 62 -0.93 6.20 5.11
N GLY A 63 -1.58 5.37 4.28
CA GLY A 63 -1.77 5.65 2.87
C GLY A 63 -2.95 6.60 2.66
N ARG A 64 -2.82 7.59 1.78
CA ARG A 64 -3.82 8.66 1.60
C ARG A 64 -4.49 8.64 0.24
N GLN A 65 -3.70 8.55 -0.83
CA GLN A 65 -4.23 8.56 -2.19
C GLN A 65 -3.36 7.72 -3.10
N VAL A 66 -4.00 7.15 -4.12
CA VAL A 66 -3.38 6.37 -5.18
C VAL A 66 -3.91 6.85 -6.51
N MET A 67 -3.08 6.85 -7.54
CA MET A 67 -3.45 7.04 -8.94
C MET A 67 -2.73 6.00 -9.79
N VAL A 68 -3.31 5.67 -10.95
CA VAL A 68 -2.74 4.69 -11.87
C VAL A 68 -2.63 5.35 -13.24
N ASP A 69 -1.45 5.34 -13.85
CA ASP A 69 -1.28 5.89 -15.20
C ASP A 69 -1.77 4.93 -16.29
N ASN A 70 -1.76 5.40 -17.54
CA ASN A 70 -2.19 4.61 -18.69
C ASN A 70 -1.30 3.39 -18.99
N ALA A 71 -0.06 3.38 -18.46
CA ALA A 71 0.85 2.23 -18.56
C ALA A 71 0.62 1.23 -17.41
N GLY A 72 -0.23 1.57 -16.43
CA GLY A 72 -0.53 0.74 -15.27
C GLY A 72 0.37 0.98 -14.05
N ALA A 73 1.29 1.94 -14.11
CA ALA A 73 2.13 2.28 -12.96
C ALA A 73 1.30 2.94 -11.86
N ILE A 74 1.63 2.62 -10.60
CA ILE A 74 0.83 3.01 -9.43
C ILE A 74 1.58 4.08 -8.66
N TYR A 75 0.99 5.26 -8.58
CA TYR A 75 1.56 6.34 -7.78
C TYR A 75 0.77 6.46 -6.49
N SER A 76 1.47 6.41 -5.36
CA SER A 76 0.86 6.53 -4.05
C SER A 76 1.46 7.66 -3.24
N ILE A 77 0.62 8.28 -2.43
CA ILE A 77 1.03 9.26 -1.43
C ILE A 77 0.47 8.87 -0.07
N GLY A 78 1.21 9.22 0.97
CA GLY A 78 0.84 8.93 2.34
C GLY A 78 1.77 9.59 3.33
N ARG A 79 1.72 9.10 4.56
CA ARG A 79 2.61 9.46 5.64
C ARG A 79 3.26 8.20 6.19
N PHE A 80 4.51 8.33 6.60
CA PHE A 80 5.26 7.24 7.21
C PHE A 80 6.11 7.75 8.37
N GLN A 81 6.46 6.85 9.27
CA GLN A 81 7.44 7.06 10.34
C GLN A 81 8.65 6.14 10.13
N GLY A 82 9.79 6.50 10.73
CA GLY A 82 10.99 5.66 10.64
C GLY A 82 11.58 5.55 9.24
N THR A 83 11.90 4.31 8.83
CA THR A 83 12.51 3.99 7.52
C THR A 83 11.64 2.97 6.81
N MET A 84 11.19 3.33 5.62
CA MET A 84 10.25 2.55 4.84
C MET A 84 10.91 2.08 3.56
N ASP A 85 10.79 0.78 3.26
CA ASP A 85 11.14 0.24 1.95
C ASP A 85 9.90 0.20 1.07
N PHE A 86 9.99 0.85 -0.08
CA PHE A 86 8.93 0.85 -1.07
C PHE A 86 9.19 -0.14 -2.22
N ASP A 87 10.36 -0.77 -2.25
CA ASP A 87 10.61 -1.88 -3.18
C ASP A 87 9.93 -3.15 -2.65
N GLN A 88 9.10 -3.75 -3.50
CA GLN A 88 8.39 -5.00 -3.17
C GLN A 88 9.07 -6.22 -3.77
N THR A 89 10.26 -6.04 -4.31
CA THR A 89 11.15 -7.10 -4.76
C THR A 89 12.24 -7.36 -3.71
N ALA A 90 13.24 -8.17 -4.06
CA ALA A 90 14.41 -8.37 -3.20
C ALA A 90 15.38 -7.18 -3.21
N GLY A 91 15.11 -6.14 -4.03
CA GLY A 91 15.86 -4.89 -4.02
C GLY A 91 15.49 -4.00 -2.83
N THR A 92 16.10 -2.81 -2.76
CA THR A 92 15.80 -1.82 -1.72
C THR A 92 15.58 -0.45 -2.35
N ALA A 93 14.46 0.19 -2.01
CA ALA A 93 14.15 1.57 -2.36
C ALA A 93 13.65 2.29 -1.10
N THR A 94 14.59 2.54 -0.18
CA THR A 94 14.27 3.05 1.15
C THR A 94 14.13 4.58 1.19
N LEU A 95 13.15 5.05 1.95
CA LEU A 95 12.99 6.45 2.32
C LEU A 95 12.95 6.56 3.84
N SER A 96 13.76 7.44 4.41
CA SER A 96 13.85 7.68 5.85
C SER A 96 13.35 9.07 6.22
N THR A 97 12.63 9.16 7.33
CA THR A 97 12.34 10.45 7.99
C THR A 97 13.61 10.96 8.70
N SER A 98 13.75 12.29 8.80
CA SER A 98 14.90 12.90 9.51
C SER A 98 14.85 12.69 11.02
N VAL A 99 13.67 12.38 11.57
CA VAL A 99 13.43 12.00 12.97
C VAL A 99 12.30 10.96 13.01
N ALA A 100 12.52 9.83 13.68
CA ALA A 100 11.60 8.68 13.68
C ALA A 100 10.18 8.98 14.19
N THR A 101 9.99 10.06 14.94
CA THR A 101 8.68 10.48 15.49
C THR A 101 7.93 11.48 14.60
N THR A 102 8.56 12.01 13.56
CA THR A 102 7.92 12.90 12.60
C THR A 102 7.41 12.14 11.38
N TYR A 103 6.28 12.58 10.84
CA TYR A 103 5.76 12.01 9.60
C TYR A 103 6.51 12.58 8.39
N GLY A 104 7.02 11.69 7.54
CA GLY A 104 7.43 12.02 6.18
C GLY A 104 6.24 11.99 5.22
N ALA A 105 6.35 12.64 4.07
CA ALA A 105 5.46 12.44 2.93
C ALA A 105 6.24 11.74 1.82
N TYR A 106 5.59 10.87 1.05
CA TYR A 106 6.21 10.17 -0.06
C TYR A 106 5.38 10.31 -1.35
N ILE A 107 6.07 10.20 -2.48
CA ILE A 107 5.49 9.83 -3.77
C ILE A 107 6.25 8.58 -4.19
N HIS A 108 5.56 7.46 -4.30
CA HIS A 108 6.12 6.19 -4.73
C HIS A 108 5.55 5.82 -6.10
N LYS A 109 6.31 5.09 -6.93
CA LYS A 109 5.94 4.61 -8.27
C LYS A 109 6.22 3.11 -8.35
#